data_AF-A0A6P5FKD1-F1
#
_entry.id   AF-A0A6P5FKD1-F1
#
_cell.length_a   1.000
_cell.length_b   1.000
_cell.length_c   1.000
_cell.angle_alpha   90.00
_cell.angle_beta   90.00
_cell.angle_gamma   90.00
#
_symmetry.space_group_name_H-M   'P 1'
#
loop_
_entity.id
_entity.type
_entity.pdbx_description
1 polymer ?
#
loop_
_entity_poly.entity_id
_entity_poly.type
_entity_poly.pdbx_seq_one_letter_code
_entity_poly.pdbx_strand_id
1 'polypeptide(L)'
;MPLPLLGRSWRSPLFSSPVRTLAFSLVHRSTYVDVAMKWKKDPFYDSIGVLARSRDLKPLVSLKSIIARAPSDAGIPVSAVSKRGRALETSGRRVASFLRRYPAVFDEYTGPNYNLPWFRLTREAVDLDREERAVYDARKPEIVDRLRRLILMSRDRQLPFRIVQGMLWYLGLPEDFLEDPNNISNGSFGVVEIGDGEKGLSVVGGGDEPVFSALQRNALRQFGGSADSPPKEVAFPLFPSKGLRLKRKIAHWLDEFQKLPYVSPYEDFSHLDPSSDISEKRAAGVLHELLSLFVDNSAERRRLLCLRKHLGLSQKFHKVFERHPHVFYLLLKSKTCFVVLKEAYFAGSDTALEKHPMLAIRKKYVKLMDKSDAILRSRRSRKPVEDAAEGS
;
A
#
# COMPACT_ATOMS: atom_id res chain seq x y z
N MET A 1 -58.21 -70.80 3.59
CA MET A 1 -56.80 -71.00 3.98
C MET A 1 -56.20 -69.65 4.38
N PRO A 2 -55.23 -69.61 5.30
CA PRO A 2 -55.34 -68.94 6.61
C PRO A 2 -54.94 -67.45 6.64
N LEU A 3 -55.39 -66.74 7.69
CA LEU A 3 -54.80 -65.51 8.27
C LEU A 3 -53.37 -65.84 8.86
N PRO A 4 -52.51 -64.90 9.37
CA PRO A 4 -52.72 -63.49 9.77
C PRO A 4 -51.48 -62.53 9.56
N LEU A 5 -51.61 -61.31 10.12
CA LEU A 5 -50.59 -60.48 10.84
C LEU A 5 -50.04 -59.18 10.22
N LEU A 6 -50.54 -58.09 10.84
CA LEU A 6 -49.85 -56.93 11.42
C LEU A 6 -48.48 -56.47 10.88
N GLY A 7 -48.39 -55.16 10.64
CA GLY A 7 -47.13 -54.42 10.70
C GLY A 7 -47.28 -52.94 10.38
N ARG A 8 -47.81 -52.14 11.32
CA ARG A 8 -47.64 -50.68 11.29
C ARG A 8 -46.14 -50.38 11.42
N SER A 9 -45.53 -49.76 10.40
CA SER A 9 -44.20 -49.15 10.51
C SER A 9 -44.33 -47.65 10.32
N TRP A 10 -43.61 -46.95 11.19
CA TRP A 10 -43.76 -45.54 11.49
C TRP A 10 -43.06 -44.69 10.44
N ARG A 11 -43.69 -43.56 10.08
CA ARG A 11 -43.00 -42.46 9.41
C ARG A 11 -42.02 -41.85 10.39
N SER A 12 -40.73 -42.09 10.19
CA SER A 12 -39.67 -41.34 10.84
C SER A 12 -39.57 -39.97 10.16
N PRO A 13 -39.72 -38.85 10.87
CA PRO A 13 -39.37 -37.55 10.33
C PRO A 13 -37.85 -37.48 10.23
N LEU A 14 -37.33 -37.27 9.02
CA LEU A 14 -35.95 -36.88 8.84
C LEU A 14 -35.78 -35.54 9.56
N PHE A 15 -35.00 -35.57 10.64
CA PHE A 15 -34.54 -34.41 11.37
C PHE A 15 -33.81 -33.48 10.41
N SER A 16 -34.51 -32.45 9.92
CA SER A 16 -33.86 -31.23 9.46
C SER A 16 -33.30 -30.55 10.71
N SER A 17 -31.99 -30.64 10.90
CA SER A 17 -31.30 -29.78 11.85
C SER A 17 -31.60 -28.32 11.49
N PRO A 18 -32.12 -27.51 12.42
CA PRO A 18 -32.17 -26.09 12.18
C PRO A 18 -30.72 -25.62 12.15
N VAL A 19 -30.25 -25.17 10.99
CA VAL A 19 -29.10 -24.27 10.93
C VAL A 19 -29.47 -23.13 11.85
N ARG A 20 -28.86 -23.11 13.05
CA ARG A 20 -28.95 -21.99 13.97
C ARG A 20 -28.31 -20.82 13.26
N THR A 21 -29.13 -20.06 12.54
CA THR A 21 -28.83 -18.68 12.18
C THR A 21 -28.69 -17.97 13.52
N LEU A 22 -27.45 -17.82 14.00
CA LEU A 22 -27.17 -16.97 15.14
C LEU A 22 -27.65 -15.58 14.74
N ALA A 23 -28.77 -15.18 15.31
CA ALA A 23 -29.22 -13.80 15.28
C ALA A 23 -28.14 -12.98 15.98
N PHE A 24 -27.18 -12.48 15.21
CA PHE A 24 -26.21 -11.53 15.73
C PHE A 24 -26.97 -10.24 16.00
N SER A 25 -27.12 -9.97 17.29
CA SER A 25 -27.61 -8.72 17.83
C SER A 25 -26.89 -7.55 17.17
N LEU A 26 -27.61 -6.44 17.01
CA LEU A 26 -27.05 -5.12 16.70
C LEU A 26 -26.06 -4.75 17.82
N VAL A 27 -24.81 -5.18 17.72
CA VAL A 27 -23.77 -4.84 18.70
C VAL A 27 -23.20 -3.47 18.34
N HIS A 28 -23.97 -2.41 18.63
CA HIS A 28 -23.42 -1.08 18.83
C HIS A 28 -22.99 -0.99 20.30
N ARG A 29 -21.77 -1.45 20.59
CA ARG A 29 -21.22 -1.44 21.96
C ARG A 29 -20.62 -0.10 22.34
N SER A 30 -20.29 0.72 21.34
CA SER A 30 -19.61 1.99 21.52
C SER A 30 -20.47 3.16 21.06
N THR A 31 -21.21 3.75 22.01
CA THR A 31 -22.09 4.90 21.77
C THR A 31 -21.38 6.21 21.43
N TYR A 32 -20.05 6.21 21.26
CA TYR A 32 -19.28 7.42 20.98
C TYR A 32 -19.12 7.63 19.47
N VAL A 33 -20.20 8.11 18.85
CA VAL A 33 -20.33 8.31 17.39
C VAL A 33 -19.37 9.37 16.84
N ASP A 34 -18.79 10.23 17.70
CA ASP A 34 -17.82 11.28 17.30
C ASP A 34 -16.59 11.32 18.22
N VAL A 35 -15.80 10.24 18.20
CA VAL A 35 -14.47 10.22 18.84
C VAL A 35 -13.53 11.17 18.11
N ALA A 36 -13.43 12.41 18.57
CA ALA A 36 -12.41 13.35 18.11
C ALA A 36 -11.15 13.18 18.97
N MET A 37 -10.21 12.35 18.51
CA MET A 37 -8.88 12.30 19.14
C MET A 37 -8.06 13.52 18.71
N LYS A 38 -7.39 14.16 19.66
CA LYS A 38 -6.51 15.30 19.36
C LYS A 38 -5.33 14.80 18.55
N TRP A 39 -5.30 15.14 17.27
CA TRP A 39 -4.12 14.92 16.43
C TRP A 39 -2.99 15.85 16.86
N LYS A 40 -1.78 15.30 16.95
CA LYS A 40 -0.55 16.05 17.25
C LYS A 40 0.46 15.77 16.16
N LYS A 41 1.01 16.85 15.60
CA LYS A 41 2.09 16.77 14.63
C LYS A 41 3.31 16.11 15.29
N ASP A 42 3.91 15.17 14.57
CA ASP A 42 5.12 14.48 14.99
C ASP A 42 6.24 14.77 13.98
N PRO A 43 7.28 15.54 14.37
CA PRO A 43 8.39 15.89 13.48
C PRO A 43 9.17 14.69 12.95
N PHE A 44 9.09 13.52 13.59
CA PHE A 44 9.75 12.30 13.12
C PHE A 44 9.31 11.92 11.71
N TYR A 45 8.01 11.97 11.41
CA TYR A 45 7.53 11.64 10.06
C TYR A 45 7.93 12.68 9.01
N ASP A 46 8.20 13.92 9.43
CA ASP A 46 8.70 14.97 8.55
C ASP A 46 10.16 14.77 8.15
N SER A 47 10.96 14.05 8.98
CA SER A 47 12.38 13.79 8.72
C SER A 47 12.66 12.53 7.91
N ILE A 48 11.66 11.65 7.74
CA ILE A 48 11.81 10.46 6.90
C ILE A 48 11.97 10.88 5.43
N GLY A 49 13.18 10.75 4.89
CA GLY A 49 13.55 11.25 3.56
C GLY A 49 12.62 10.78 2.43
N VAL A 50 12.20 9.51 2.44
CA VAL A 50 11.30 8.96 1.41
C VAL A 50 9.92 9.62 1.46
N LEU A 51 9.38 9.88 2.66
CA LEU A 51 8.11 10.59 2.82
C LEU A 51 8.26 12.09 2.49
N ALA A 52 9.38 12.69 2.88
CA ALA A 52 9.68 14.10 2.61
C ALA A 52 9.86 14.40 1.12
N ARG A 53 10.46 13.47 0.36
CA ARG A 53 10.69 13.56 -1.09
C ARG A 53 9.61 12.89 -1.95
N SER A 54 8.62 12.24 -1.34
CA SER A 54 7.58 11.43 -1.99
C SER A 54 6.96 12.06 -3.24
N ARG A 55 6.67 13.38 -3.19
CA ARG A 55 6.07 14.14 -4.30
C ARG A 55 6.91 14.12 -5.58
N ASP A 56 8.23 14.23 -5.43
CA ASP A 56 9.15 14.31 -6.57
C ASP A 56 9.82 12.95 -6.86
N LEU A 57 9.83 12.03 -5.89
CA LEU A 57 10.45 10.70 -6.03
C LEU A 57 9.77 9.84 -7.10
N LYS A 58 8.43 9.74 -7.10
CA LYS A 58 7.70 8.98 -8.12
C LYS A 58 7.98 9.50 -9.54
N PRO A 59 7.77 10.80 -9.85
CA PRO A 59 8.10 11.35 -11.16
C PRO A 59 9.55 11.12 -11.58
N LEU A 60 10.50 11.19 -10.63
CA LEU A 60 11.92 10.96 -10.89
C LEU A 60 12.17 9.52 -11.33
N VAL A 61 11.63 8.53 -10.61
CA VAL A 61 11.78 7.11 -10.96
C VAL A 61 11.08 6.80 -12.30
N SER A 62 9.88 7.34 -12.54
CA SER A 62 9.18 7.18 -13.82
C SER A 62 9.99 7.72 -15.01
N LEU A 63 10.53 8.95 -14.89
CA LEU A 63 11.38 9.56 -15.92
C LEU A 63 12.66 8.77 -16.13
N LYS A 64 13.28 8.30 -15.04
CA LYS A 64 14.45 7.44 -15.06
C LYS A 64 14.16 6.17 -15.87
N SER A 65 13.07 5.47 -15.59
CA SER A 65 12.69 4.24 -16.31
C SER A 65 12.43 4.48 -17.79
N ILE A 66 11.85 5.63 -18.17
CA ILE A 66 11.67 6.01 -19.58
C ILE A 66 13.02 6.19 -20.28
N ILE A 67 13.96 6.90 -19.65
CA ILE A 67 15.29 7.14 -20.22
C ILE A 67 16.07 5.82 -20.29
N ALA A 68 15.99 4.98 -19.27
CA ALA A 68 16.71 3.70 -19.20
C ALA A 68 16.21 2.63 -20.19
N ARG A 69 15.00 2.80 -20.75
CA ARG A 69 14.47 1.94 -21.84
C ARG A 69 14.83 2.45 -23.23
N ALA A 70 15.46 3.62 -23.35
CA ALA A 70 15.87 4.12 -24.65
C ALA A 70 16.92 3.17 -25.27
N PRO A 71 16.84 2.86 -26.57
CA PRO A 71 17.67 1.85 -27.23
C PRO A 71 19.17 2.20 -27.35
N SER A 72 19.61 3.32 -26.78
CA SER A 72 21.01 3.77 -26.83
C SER A 72 21.39 4.51 -25.55
N ASP A 73 22.66 4.40 -25.16
CA ASP A 73 23.28 5.17 -24.07
C ASP A 73 23.27 6.70 -24.32
N ALA A 74 22.84 7.13 -25.51
CA ALA A 74 22.68 8.54 -25.85
C ALA A 74 21.63 9.22 -24.95
N GLY A 75 20.56 8.54 -24.53
CA GLY A 75 19.44 9.16 -23.82
C GLY A 75 18.33 9.62 -24.76
N ILE A 76 17.50 10.58 -24.33
CA ILE A 76 16.30 11.01 -25.08
C ILE A 76 16.21 12.53 -25.23
N PRO A 77 15.62 13.04 -26.34
CA PRO A 77 15.28 14.46 -26.45
C PRO A 77 14.17 14.81 -25.47
N VAL A 78 14.19 16.04 -24.92
CA VAL A 78 13.13 16.50 -24.01
C VAL A 78 11.73 16.46 -24.64
N SER A 79 11.65 16.59 -25.97
CA SER A 79 10.40 16.54 -26.72
C SER A 79 9.68 15.20 -26.57
N ALA A 80 10.40 14.09 -26.34
CA ALA A 80 9.83 12.76 -26.14
C ALA A 80 9.02 12.64 -24.84
N VAL A 81 9.35 13.45 -23.82
CA VAL A 81 8.72 13.40 -22.49
C VAL A 81 7.96 14.68 -22.13
N SER A 82 8.14 15.78 -22.86
CA SER A 82 7.59 17.10 -22.53
C SER A 82 6.06 17.11 -22.36
N LYS A 83 5.34 16.33 -23.17
CA LYS A 83 3.87 16.21 -23.14
C LYS A 83 3.35 15.25 -22.06
N ARG A 84 4.22 14.48 -21.39
CA ARG A 84 3.85 13.45 -20.40
C ARG A 84 3.73 13.97 -18.96
N GLY A 85 3.90 15.28 -18.73
CA GLY A 85 3.99 15.87 -17.39
C GLY A 85 2.81 15.57 -16.45
N ARG A 86 1.56 15.48 -16.97
CA ARG A 86 0.37 15.10 -16.18
C ARG A 86 0.39 13.63 -15.76
N ALA A 87 0.73 12.73 -16.69
CA ALA A 87 0.80 11.29 -16.43
C ALA A 87 1.92 10.95 -15.43
N LEU A 88 3.04 11.66 -15.53
CA LEU A 88 4.20 11.51 -14.65
C LEU A 88 4.05 12.23 -13.31
N GLU A 89 2.95 12.96 -13.09
CA GLU A 89 2.69 13.71 -11.85
C GLU A 89 3.80 14.70 -11.46
N THR A 90 4.58 15.17 -12.44
CA THR A 90 5.54 16.26 -12.23
C THR A 90 4.78 17.45 -11.65
N SER A 91 5.26 18.03 -10.55
CA SER A 91 4.49 18.92 -9.65
C SER A 91 4.08 20.28 -10.25
N GLY A 92 3.30 20.27 -11.33
CA GLY A 92 2.94 21.44 -12.14
C GLY A 92 4.11 22.04 -12.93
N ARG A 93 5.27 21.39 -12.97
CA ARG A 93 6.49 21.90 -13.62
C ARG A 93 6.64 21.32 -15.02
N ARG A 94 7.24 22.11 -15.93
CA ARG A 94 7.72 21.57 -17.21
C ARG A 94 8.71 20.45 -16.96
N VAL A 95 8.62 19.36 -17.71
CA VAL A 95 9.47 18.16 -17.54
C VAL A 95 10.96 18.53 -17.62
N ALA A 96 11.34 19.42 -18.54
CA ALA A 96 12.72 19.94 -18.64
C ALA A 96 13.21 20.58 -17.31
N SER A 97 12.38 21.42 -16.69
CA SER A 97 12.70 22.08 -15.42
C SER A 97 12.77 21.08 -14.25
N PHE A 98 12.03 19.97 -14.35
CA PHE A 98 12.11 18.90 -13.37
C PHE A 98 13.43 18.13 -13.50
N LEU A 99 13.82 17.72 -14.71
CA LEU A 99 15.07 17.00 -14.97
C LEU A 99 16.29 17.80 -14.51
N ARG A 100 16.35 19.10 -14.86
CA ARG A 100 17.41 20.03 -14.44
C ARG A 100 17.53 20.22 -12.92
N ARG A 101 16.49 19.88 -12.16
CA ARG A 101 16.53 19.96 -10.68
C ARG A 101 17.33 18.82 -10.07
N TYR A 102 17.52 17.72 -10.80
CA TYR A 102 18.19 16.53 -10.29
C TYR A 102 19.44 16.19 -11.12
N PRO A 103 20.47 17.07 -11.17
CA PRO A 103 21.68 16.84 -11.97
C PRO A 103 22.53 15.65 -11.52
N ALA A 104 22.33 15.10 -10.31
CA ALA A 104 22.97 13.85 -9.92
C ALA A 104 22.32 12.61 -10.55
N VAL A 105 21.10 12.75 -11.09
CA VAL A 105 20.34 11.66 -11.73
C VAL A 105 20.32 11.84 -13.24
N PHE A 106 20.06 13.06 -13.71
CA PHE A 106 19.91 13.38 -15.12
C PHE A 106 21.04 14.27 -15.60
N ASP A 107 21.73 13.83 -16.64
CA ASP A 107 22.75 14.58 -17.35
C ASP A 107 22.13 15.24 -18.59
N GLU A 108 22.24 16.57 -18.68
CA GLU A 108 21.74 17.35 -19.82
C GLU A 108 22.87 17.63 -20.79
N TYR A 109 22.65 17.34 -22.07
CA TYR A 109 23.62 17.61 -23.13
C TYR A 109 22.91 18.10 -24.40
N THR A 110 23.68 18.71 -25.31
CA THR A 110 23.16 19.18 -26.60
C THR A 110 23.00 18.00 -27.55
N GLY A 111 21.78 17.77 -28.02
CA GLY A 111 21.49 16.68 -28.94
C GLY A 111 22.16 16.83 -30.31
N PRO A 112 22.31 15.73 -31.06
CA PRO A 112 22.90 15.76 -32.40
C PRO A 112 22.05 16.57 -33.40
N ASN A 113 20.74 16.69 -33.14
CA ASN A 113 19.79 17.35 -34.03
C ASN A 113 19.21 18.62 -33.38
N TYR A 114 19.22 19.72 -34.15
CA TYR A 114 18.50 20.97 -33.86
C TYR A 114 18.86 21.68 -32.54
N ASN A 115 20.02 21.38 -31.93
CA ASN A 115 20.46 21.95 -30.65
C ASN A 115 19.43 21.84 -29.52
N LEU A 116 18.55 20.83 -29.56
CA LEU A 116 17.57 20.60 -28.51
C LEU A 116 18.24 19.96 -27.29
N PRO A 117 17.73 20.21 -26.07
CA PRO A 117 18.27 19.58 -24.87
C PRO A 117 17.87 18.11 -24.83
N TRP A 118 18.87 17.26 -24.67
CA TRP A 118 18.73 15.83 -24.45
C TRP A 118 19.12 15.49 -23.02
N PHE A 119 18.51 14.42 -22.51
CA PHE A 119 18.73 13.95 -21.15
C PHE A 119 19.07 12.47 -21.18
N ARG A 120 20.15 12.13 -20.47
CA ARG A 120 20.54 10.74 -20.18
C ARG A 120 20.68 10.56 -18.67
N LEU A 121 20.85 9.32 -18.23
CA LEU A 121 21.16 9.03 -16.84
C LEU A 121 22.65 9.27 -16.57
N THR A 122 22.97 9.76 -15.37
CA THR A 122 24.35 9.75 -14.87
C THR A 122 24.81 8.31 -14.64
N ARG A 123 26.13 8.06 -14.59
CA ARG A 123 26.67 6.72 -14.29
C ARG A 123 26.10 6.15 -12.97
N GLU A 124 26.08 6.98 -11.93
CA GLU A 124 25.54 6.61 -10.62
C GLU A 124 24.05 6.24 -10.68
N ALA A 125 23.25 6.93 -11.53
CA ALA A 125 21.85 6.59 -11.74
C ALA A 125 21.64 5.33 -12.59
N VAL A 126 22.53 5.04 -13.54
CA VAL A 126 22.53 3.78 -14.31
C VAL A 126 22.84 2.60 -13.40
N ASP A 127 23.83 2.72 -12.53
CA ASP A 127 24.19 1.65 -11.59
C ASP A 127 23.07 1.39 -10.59
N LEU A 128 22.42 2.45 -10.09
CA LEU A 128 21.25 2.31 -9.23
C LEU A 128 20.04 1.69 -9.95
N ASP A 129 19.83 1.99 -11.23
CA ASP A 129 18.78 1.35 -12.05
C ASP A 129 19.04 -0.15 -12.26
N ARG A 130 20.30 -0.54 -12.48
CA ARG A 130 20.70 -1.96 -12.55
C ARG A 130 20.44 -2.67 -11.23
N GLU A 131 20.81 -2.05 -10.12
CA GLU A 131 20.53 -2.59 -8.78
C GLU A 131 19.02 -2.72 -8.52
N GLU A 132 18.23 -1.72 -8.90
CA GLU A 132 16.77 -1.75 -8.79
C GLU A 132 16.17 -2.96 -9.51
N ARG A 133 16.59 -3.20 -10.77
CA ARG A 133 16.14 -4.36 -11.56
C ARG A 133 16.56 -5.68 -10.91
N ALA A 134 17.82 -5.78 -10.48
CA ALA A 134 18.33 -6.98 -9.81
C ALA A 134 17.56 -7.31 -8.53
N VAL A 135 17.24 -6.30 -7.70
CA VAL A 135 16.44 -6.47 -6.48
C VAL A 135 15.01 -6.88 -6.83
N TYR A 136 14.42 -6.27 -7.85
CA TYR A 136 13.08 -6.64 -8.32
C TYR A 136 13.04 -8.09 -8.78
N ASP A 137 13.95 -8.51 -9.65
CA ASP A 137 13.97 -9.87 -10.20
C ASP A 137 14.19 -10.91 -9.10
N ALA A 138 15.11 -10.66 -8.17
CA ALA A 138 15.39 -11.57 -7.05
C ALA A 138 14.22 -11.71 -6.06
N ARG A 139 13.36 -10.69 -5.94
CA ARG A 139 12.23 -10.66 -4.99
C ARG A 139 10.87 -10.60 -5.67
N LYS A 140 10.82 -10.88 -6.98
CA LYS A 140 9.61 -10.76 -7.81
C LYS A 140 8.41 -11.51 -7.22
N PRO A 141 8.53 -12.76 -6.73
CA PRO A 141 7.39 -13.47 -6.14
C PRO A 141 6.79 -12.75 -4.94
N GLU A 142 7.61 -12.20 -4.03
CA GLU A 142 7.14 -11.47 -2.85
C GLU A 142 6.44 -10.16 -3.24
N ILE A 143 7.00 -9.42 -4.19
CA ILE A 143 6.44 -8.15 -4.65
C ILE A 143 5.10 -8.38 -5.38
N VAL A 144 5.03 -9.44 -6.19
CA VAL A 144 3.81 -9.83 -6.89
C VAL A 144 2.74 -10.36 -5.93
N ASP A 145 3.13 -11.08 -4.86
CA ASP A 145 2.18 -11.53 -3.82
C ASP A 145 1.48 -10.34 -3.13
N ARG A 146 2.16 -9.20 -2.97
CA ARG A 146 1.52 -7.98 -2.45
C ARG A 146 0.37 -7.49 -3.35
N LEU A 147 0.48 -7.62 -4.68
CA LEU A 147 -0.63 -7.35 -5.60
C LEU A 147 -1.74 -8.40 -5.47
N ARG A 148 -1.38 -9.69 -5.37
CA ARG A 148 -2.34 -10.77 -5.12
C ARG A 148 -3.18 -10.49 -3.88
N ARG A 149 -2.54 -10.16 -2.75
CA ARG A 149 -3.20 -9.78 -1.50
C ARG A 149 -4.12 -8.57 -1.67
N LEU A 150 -3.69 -7.53 -2.38
CA LEU A 150 -4.55 -6.38 -2.67
C LEU A 150 -5.83 -6.79 -3.40
N ILE A 151 -5.73 -7.66 -4.41
CA ILE A 151 -6.88 -8.17 -5.15
C ILE A 151 -7.76 -9.05 -4.26
N LEU A 152 -7.17 -9.92 -3.43
CA LEU A 152 -7.93 -10.78 -2.50
C LEU A 152 -8.72 -9.99 -1.44
N MET A 153 -8.26 -8.81 -1.04
CA MET A 153 -9.02 -7.91 -0.16
C MET A 153 -10.23 -7.23 -0.84
N SER A 154 -10.29 -7.28 -2.18
CA SER A 154 -11.40 -6.68 -2.91
C SER A 154 -12.65 -7.56 -2.83
N ARG A 155 -13.82 -6.92 -2.83
CA ARG A 155 -15.12 -7.60 -2.65
C ARG A 155 -15.32 -8.76 -3.61
N ASP A 156 -15.00 -8.55 -4.88
CA ASP A 156 -15.23 -9.51 -5.96
C ASP A 156 -13.95 -10.31 -6.30
N ARG A 157 -12.89 -10.20 -5.46
CA ARG A 157 -11.56 -10.78 -5.70
C ARG A 157 -10.98 -10.44 -7.09
N GLN A 158 -11.32 -9.24 -7.57
CA GLN A 158 -10.89 -8.69 -8.85
C GLN A 158 -10.79 -7.16 -8.78
N LEU A 159 -9.86 -6.58 -9.54
CA LEU A 159 -9.66 -5.14 -9.63
C LEU A 159 -9.53 -4.68 -11.08
N PRO A 160 -10.17 -3.56 -11.48
CA PRO A 160 -9.98 -3.00 -12.81
C PRO A 160 -8.52 -2.62 -13.07
N PHE A 161 -8.05 -2.76 -14.31
CA PHE A 161 -6.67 -2.44 -14.70
C PHE A 161 -6.30 -1.00 -14.31
N ARG A 162 -7.22 -0.05 -14.48
CA ARG A 162 -6.99 1.34 -14.09
C ARG A 162 -6.66 1.50 -12.60
N ILE A 163 -7.32 0.72 -11.75
CA ILE A 163 -7.09 0.74 -10.29
C ILE A 163 -5.73 0.11 -9.98
N VAL A 164 -5.43 -1.04 -10.59
CA VAL A 164 -4.14 -1.71 -10.42
C VAL A 164 -2.99 -0.81 -10.89
N GLN A 165 -3.10 -0.18 -12.06
CA GLN A 165 -2.13 0.78 -12.59
C GLN A 165 -1.84 1.92 -11.61
N GLY A 166 -2.89 2.42 -10.94
CA GLY A 166 -2.76 3.45 -9.92
C GLY A 166 -1.99 3.01 -8.66
N MET A 167 -1.92 1.71 -8.40
CA MET A 167 -1.31 1.11 -7.22
C MET A 167 0.08 0.51 -7.45
N LEU A 168 0.52 0.30 -8.71
CA LEU A 168 1.83 -0.30 -9.02
C LEU A 168 2.98 0.38 -8.27
N TRP A 169 3.00 1.72 -8.27
CA TRP A 169 3.99 2.49 -7.50
C TRP A 169 3.95 2.12 -6.01
N TYR A 170 2.79 2.07 -5.38
CA TYR A 170 2.71 1.77 -3.95
C TYR A 170 3.15 0.34 -3.62
N LEU A 171 2.91 -0.59 -4.53
CA LEU A 171 3.30 -2.01 -4.43
C LEU A 171 4.75 -2.29 -4.84
N GLY A 172 5.49 -1.30 -5.33
CA GLY A 172 6.87 -1.50 -5.80
C GLY A 172 6.96 -2.28 -7.12
N LEU A 173 5.90 -2.29 -7.92
CA LEU A 173 5.85 -2.91 -9.23
C LEU A 173 6.30 -1.92 -10.33
N PRO A 174 6.94 -2.41 -11.41
CA PRO A 174 7.25 -1.61 -12.60
C PRO A 174 6.02 -0.99 -13.24
N GLU A 175 6.16 0.17 -13.90
CA GLU A 175 5.02 0.88 -14.52
C GLU A 175 4.38 0.13 -15.70
N ASP A 176 5.19 -0.69 -16.38
CA ASP A 176 4.86 -1.56 -17.51
C ASP A 176 4.45 -2.98 -17.06
N PHE A 177 4.25 -3.20 -15.76
CA PHE A 177 3.92 -4.52 -15.22
C PHE A 177 2.70 -5.14 -15.91
N LEU A 178 1.68 -4.34 -16.21
CA LEU A 178 0.45 -4.78 -16.89
C LEU A 178 0.60 -4.94 -18.41
N GLU A 179 1.69 -4.44 -19.00
CA GLU A 179 1.96 -4.52 -20.45
C GLU A 179 2.62 -5.83 -20.83
N ASP A 180 3.38 -6.45 -19.92
CA ASP A 180 4.06 -7.73 -20.12
C ASP A 180 3.12 -8.90 -19.79
N PRO A 181 2.68 -9.68 -20.79
CA PRO A 181 1.79 -10.81 -20.58
C PRO A 181 2.37 -11.85 -19.63
N ASN A 182 3.71 -12.01 -19.59
CA ASN A 182 4.36 -13.00 -18.72
C ASN A 182 4.12 -12.70 -17.24
N ASN A 183 4.00 -11.43 -16.87
CA ASN A 183 3.68 -11.05 -15.49
C ASN A 183 2.28 -11.48 -15.06
N ILE A 184 1.35 -11.58 -16.02
CA ILE A 184 -0.04 -11.97 -15.79
C ILE A 184 -0.18 -13.49 -15.93
N SER A 185 0.43 -14.08 -16.97
CA SER A 185 0.27 -15.48 -17.36
C SER A 185 1.10 -16.47 -16.53
N ASN A 186 2.00 -16.02 -15.66
CA ASN A 186 2.77 -16.87 -14.74
C ASN A 186 1.90 -17.55 -13.64
N GLY A 187 0.60 -17.76 -13.89
CA GLY A 187 -0.31 -18.56 -13.07
C GLY A 187 -0.96 -17.83 -11.90
N SER A 188 -0.49 -16.63 -11.52
CA SER A 188 -1.01 -15.90 -10.35
C SER A 188 -2.25 -15.06 -10.64
N PHE A 189 -2.45 -14.64 -11.89
CA PHE A 189 -3.54 -13.73 -12.26
C PHE A 189 -4.28 -14.17 -13.51
N GLY A 190 -5.55 -13.80 -13.57
CA GLY A 190 -6.42 -13.96 -14.74
C GLY A 190 -6.89 -12.60 -15.22
N VAL A 191 -7.00 -12.43 -16.53
CA VAL A 191 -7.66 -11.25 -17.10
C VAL A 191 -9.15 -11.54 -17.18
N VAL A 192 -9.95 -10.68 -16.54
CA VAL A 192 -11.41 -10.78 -16.50
C VAL A 192 -12.04 -9.50 -17.05
N GLU A 193 -13.29 -9.61 -17.50
CA GLU A 193 -14.10 -8.47 -17.88
C GLU A 193 -14.94 -8.02 -16.68
N ILE A 194 -14.86 -6.73 -16.32
CA ILE A 194 -15.53 -6.14 -15.16
C ILE A 194 -16.54 -5.09 -15.64
N GLY A 195 -17.81 -5.30 -15.32
CA GLY A 195 -18.89 -4.34 -15.59
C GLY A 195 -19.08 -4.07 -17.09
N ASP A 196 -19.00 -2.81 -17.50
CA ASP A 196 -19.25 -2.31 -18.86
C ASP A 196 -18.10 -2.61 -19.85
N GLY A 197 -17.50 -3.80 -19.76
CA GLY A 197 -16.39 -4.21 -20.65
C GLY A 197 -15.00 -3.71 -20.26
N GLU A 198 -14.81 -3.20 -19.04
CA GLU A 198 -13.48 -2.80 -18.55
C GLU A 198 -12.66 -4.06 -18.20
N LYS A 199 -11.42 -4.15 -18.70
CA LYS A 199 -10.51 -5.24 -18.32
C LYS A 199 -10.04 -5.10 -16.87
N GLY A 200 -10.00 -6.22 -16.17
CA GLY A 200 -9.55 -6.33 -14.79
C GLY A 200 -8.62 -7.52 -14.56
N LEU A 201 -7.95 -7.52 -13.41
CA LEU A 201 -7.19 -8.65 -12.92
C LEU A 201 -7.96 -9.35 -11.81
N SER A 202 -8.08 -10.67 -11.90
CA SER A 202 -8.48 -11.56 -10.82
C SER A 202 -7.30 -12.43 -10.38
N VAL A 203 -7.38 -13.01 -9.19
CA VAL A 203 -6.39 -14.00 -8.74
C VAL A 203 -6.78 -15.37 -9.28
N VAL A 204 -5.81 -16.09 -9.86
CA VAL A 204 -5.98 -17.46 -10.35
C VAL A 204 -5.26 -18.42 -9.40
N GLY A 205 -5.94 -19.51 -9.01
CA GLY A 205 -5.40 -20.50 -8.09
C GLY A 205 -5.27 -20.01 -6.63
N GLY A 206 -5.08 -20.96 -5.70
CA GLY A 206 -4.86 -20.66 -4.29
C GLY A 206 -6.12 -20.30 -3.49
N GLY A 207 -7.27 -20.90 -3.82
CA GLY A 207 -8.52 -20.78 -3.08
C GLY A 207 -8.48 -21.40 -1.68
N ASP A 208 -7.54 -22.31 -1.41
CA ASP A 208 -7.53 -23.12 -0.18
C ASP A 208 -6.45 -22.71 0.84
N GLU A 209 -5.50 -21.83 0.48
CA GLU A 209 -4.49 -21.37 1.44
C GLU A 209 -5.02 -20.19 2.27
N PRO A 210 -5.03 -20.29 3.62
CA PRO A 210 -5.48 -19.20 4.47
C PRO A 210 -4.52 -18.01 4.38
N VAL A 211 -5.04 -16.85 3.95
CA VAL A 211 -4.28 -15.59 3.91
C VAL A 211 -4.50 -14.81 5.20
N PHE A 212 -3.44 -14.66 5.99
CA PHE A 212 -3.48 -13.90 7.23
C PHE A 212 -3.04 -12.45 7.04
N SER A 213 -3.79 -11.53 7.63
CA SER A 213 -3.40 -10.12 7.72
C SER A 213 -2.15 -9.94 8.59
N ALA A 214 -1.47 -8.81 8.45
CA ALA A 214 -0.37 -8.39 9.31
C ALA A 214 -0.76 -8.44 10.79
N LEU A 215 -1.98 -8.01 11.14
CA LEU A 215 -2.48 -8.06 12.51
C LEU A 215 -2.69 -9.50 13.01
N GLN A 216 -3.24 -10.39 12.17
CA GLN A 216 -3.36 -11.81 12.52
C GLN A 216 -1.99 -12.45 12.68
N ARG A 217 -1.02 -12.14 11.81
CA ARG A 217 0.37 -12.63 11.92
C ARG A 217 1.06 -12.13 13.18
N ASN A 218 0.82 -10.87 13.58
CA ASN A 218 1.30 -10.34 14.86
C ASN A 218 0.74 -11.13 16.03
N ALA A 219 -0.58 -11.35 16.05
CA ALA A 219 -1.25 -12.09 17.12
C ALA A 219 -0.74 -13.54 17.21
N LEU A 220 -0.53 -14.22 16.08
CA LEU A 220 0.05 -15.57 16.01
C LEU A 220 1.46 -15.62 16.63
N ARG A 221 2.31 -14.62 16.33
CA ARG A 221 3.66 -14.53 16.90
C ARG A 221 3.65 -14.26 18.40
N GLN A 222 2.71 -13.44 18.88
CA GLN A 222 2.68 -12.98 20.27
C GLN A 222 2.04 -14.00 21.23
N PHE A 223 0.94 -14.62 20.82
CA PHE A 223 0.13 -15.46 21.71
C PHE A 223 0.27 -16.96 21.47
N GLY A 224 0.93 -17.36 20.38
CA GLY A 224 1.00 -18.76 19.97
C GLY A 224 -0.34 -19.24 19.40
N GLY A 225 -0.34 -19.72 18.16
CA GLY A 225 -1.51 -20.30 17.51
C GLY A 225 -1.10 -21.06 16.26
N SER A 226 -1.96 -21.98 15.79
CA SER A 226 -1.77 -22.67 14.51
C SER A 226 -2.57 -21.99 13.41
N ALA A 227 -2.23 -22.24 12.14
CA ALA A 227 -3.02 -21.78 10.99
C ALA A 227 -4.50 -22.23 11.08
N ASP A 228 -4.77 -23.35 11.76
CA ASP A 228 -6.10 -23.93 11.91
C ASP A 228 -6.91 -23.32 13.07
N SER A 229 -6.28 -22.55 13.96
CA SER A 229 -6.93 -21.92 15.12
C SER A 229 -6.37 -20.52 15.40
N PRO A 230 -6.74 -19.52 14.58
CA PRO A 230 -6.23 -18.16 14.73
C PRO A 230 -6.65 -17.55 16.08
N PRO A 231 -5.85 -16.62 16.64
CA PRO A 231 -6.15 -15.98 17.90
C PRO A 231 -7.50 -15.25 17.84
N LYS A 232 -8.38 -15.52 18.81
CA LYS A 232 -9.71 -14.89 18.89
C LYS A 232 -9.62 -13.38 19.15
N GLU A 233 -8.51 -12.91 19.71
CA GLU A 233 -8.27 -11.52 20.06
C GLU A 233 -7.17 -10.94 19.19
N VAL A 234 -7.56 -10.25 18.11
CA VAL A 234 -6.64 -9.48 17.27
C VAL A 234 -6.81 -8.00 17.60
N ALA A 235 -5.75 -7.42 18.17
CA ALA A 235 -5.67 -6.02 18.56
C ALA A 235 -4.69 -5.26 17.67
N PHE A 236 -4.92 -3.96 17.46
CA PHE A 236 -3.97 -3.09 16.78
C PHE A 236 -2.83 -2.74 17.73
N PRO A 237 -1.56 -2.80 17.27
CA PRO A 237 -0.47 -2.19 18.01
C PRO A 237 -0.62 -0.66 18.01
N LEU A 238 -0.50 -0.06 19.19
CA LEU A 238 -0.79 1.36 19.42
C LEU A 238 0.49 2.15 19.68
N PHE A 239 0.68 3.23 18.92
CA PHE A 239 1.84 4.11 19.00
C PHE A 239 1.41 5.55 19.34
N PRO A 240 1.13 5.83 20.62
CA PRO A 240 0.72 7.16 21.06
C PRO A 240 1.85 8.17 20.82
N SER A 241 1.51 9.34 20.28
CA SER A 241 2.49 10.40 20.05
C SER A 241 2.99 10.98 21.38
N LYS A 242 4.30 11.29 21.45
CA LYS A 242 4.94 11.76 22.69
C LYS A 242 4.22 12.98 23.29
N GLY A 243 3.92 12.89 24.58
CA GLY A 243 3.23 13.94 25.34
C GLY A 243 1.75 14.11 25.03
N LEU A 244 1.11 13.15 24.33
CA LEU A 244 -0.34 13.10 24.21
C LEU A 244 -0.91 12.26 25.36
N ARG A 245 -1.73 12.87 26.22
CA ARG A 245 -2.50 12.16 27.24
C ARG A 245 -3.95 12.04 26.75
N LEU A 246 -4.43 10.79 26.62
CA LEU A 246 -5.83 10.55 26.29
C LEU A 246 -6.72 10.92 27.49
N LYS A 247 -7.89 11.50 27.22
CA LYS A 247 -8.94 11.63 28.23
C LYS A 247 -9.41 10.23 28.64
N ARG A 248 -9.77 10.02 29.91
CA ARG A 248 -10.20 8.71 30.44
C ARG A 248 -11.30 8.05 29.61
N LYS A 249 -12.30 8.82 29.15
CA LYS A 249 -13.38 8.33 28.27
C LYS A 249 -12.85 7.80 26.93
N ILE A 250 -11.86 8.47 26.34
CA ILE A 250 -11.26 8.07 25.06
C ILE A 250 -10.39 6.83 25.24
N ALA A 251 -9.65 6.74 26.35
CA ALA A 251 -8.87 5.55 26.68
C ALA A 251 -9.78 4.32 26.87
N HIS A 252 -10.90 4.47 27.61
CA HIS A 252 -11.90 3.41 27.76
C HIS A 252 -12.55 3.02 26.43
N TRP A 253 -12.91 4.01 25.60
CA TRP A 253 -13.43 3.74 24.26
C TRP A 253 -12.44 2.92 23.41
N LEU A 254 -11.15 3.27 23.47
CA LEU A 254 -10.10 2.58 22.72
C LEU A 254 -9.91 1.14 23.21
N ASP A 255 -9.97 0.91 24.52
CA ASP A 255 -9.92 -0.43 25.13
C ASP A 255 -11.10 -1.31 24.66
N GLU A 256 -12.32 -0.77 24.71
CA GLU A 256 -13.50 -1.49 24.21
C GLU A 256 -13.42 -1.74 22.69
N PHE A 257 -12.90 -0.79 21.92
CA PHE A 257 -12.66 -0.96 20.49
C PHE A 257 -11.66 -2.09 20.20
N GLN A 258 -10.60 -2.21 20.99
CA GLN A 258 -9.61 -3.29 20.84
C GLN A 258 -10.21 -4.68 21.08
N LYS A 259 -11.19 -4.80 21.98
CA LYS A 259 -11.88 -6.07 22.31
C LYS A 259 -12.94 -6.50 21.30
N LEU A 260 -13.32 -5.64 20.35
CA LEU A 260 -14.32 -6.00 19.33
C LEU A 260 -13.83 -7.20 18.49
N PRO A 261 -14.73 -8.04 17.96
CA PRO A 261 -14.35 -9.09 17.02
C PRO A 261 -13.57 -8.53 15.82
N TYR A 262 -12.48 -9.18 15.45
CA TYR A 262 -11.71 -8.83 14.26
C TYR A 262 -12.18 -9.68 13.08
N VAL A 263 -12.59 -9.00 12.00
CA VAL A 263 -12.94 -9.63 10.73
C VAL A 263 -11.79 -9.41 9.76
N SER A 264 -11.25 -10.49 9.18
CA SER A 264 -10.09 -10.40 8.31
C SER A 264 -10.38 -9.57 7.05
N PRO A 265 -9.40 -8.83 6.51
CA PRO A 265 -9.50 -8.21 5.18
C PRO A 265 -9.81 -9.20 4.05
N TYR A 266 -9.46 -10.48 4.24
CA TYR A 266 -9.60 -11.56 3.25
C TYR A 266 -10.85 -12.43 3.42
N GLU A 267 -11.63 -12.19 4.48
CA GLU A 267 -12.89 -12.87 4.78
C GLU A 267 -14.09 -12.13 4.17
N ASP A 268 -15.18 -12.88 3.93
CA ASP A 268 -16.44 -12.27 3.53
C ASP A 268 -17.01 -11.39 4.66
N PHE A 269 -17.50 -10.22 4.29
CA PHE A 269 -18.01 -9.19 5.19
C PHE A 269 -19.42 -8.74 4.83
N SER A 270 -20.07 -9.44 3.88
CA SER A 270 -21.42 -9.13 3.41
C SER A 270 -22.47 -9.08 4.53
N HIS A 271 -22.24 -9.83 5.61
CA HIS A 271 -23.10 -9.94 6.77
C HIS A 271 -22.95 -8.78 7.78
N LEU A 272 -21.92 -7.93 7.66
CA LEU A 272 -21.68 -6.84 8.60
C LEU A 272 -22.56 -5.64 8.31
N ASP A 273 -23.17 -5.08 9.35
CA ASP A 273 -23.82 -3.76 9.26
C ASP A 273 -22.76 -2.67 9.05
N PRO A 274 -22.81 -1.89 7.96
CA PRO A 274 -21.87 -0.81 7.68
C PRO A 274 -21.79 0.27 8.77
N SER A 275 -22.79 0.39 9.63
CA SER A 275 -22.83 1.38 10.72
C SER A 275 -22.26 0.90 12.06
N SER A 276 -21.94 -0.40 12.17
CA SER A 276 -21.46 -1.02 13.41
C SER A 276 -20.00 -0.69 13.73
N ASP A 277 -19.64 -0.82 15.02
CA ASP A 277 -18.26 -0.64 15.48
C ASP A 277 -17.33 -1.74 14.92
N ILE A 278 -17.88 -2.93 14.66
CA ILE A 278 -17.17 -4.05 14.01
C ILE A 278 -16.80 -3.67 12.58
N SER A 279 -17.70 -3.01 11.84
CA SER A 279 -17.39 -2.47 10.50
C SER A 279 -16.31 -1.40 10.54
N GLU A 280 -16.27 -0.54 11.58
CA GLU A 280 -15.16 0.39 11.76
C GLU A 280 -13.84 -0.34 12.06
N LYS A 281 -13.86 -1.35 12.94
CA LYS A 281 -12.70 -2.19 13.23
C LYS A 281 -12.17 -2.91 11.98
N ARG A 282 -13.06 -3.47 11.17
CA ARG A 282 -12.70 -4.07 9.87
C ARG A 282 -12.10 -3.03 8.94
N ALA A 283 -12.71 -1.85 8.80
CA ALA A 283 -12.18 -0.79 7.94
C ALA A 283 -10.76 -0.37 8.36
N ALA A 284 -10.51 -0.23 9.67
CA ALA A 284 -9.17 0.01 10.21
C ALA A 284 -8.21 -1.15 9.89
N GLY A 285 -8.67 -2.40 10.01
CA GLY A 285 -7.90 -3.60 9.65
C GLY A 285 -7.53 -3.69 8.17
N VAL A 286 -8.47 -3.37 7.27
CA VAL A 286 -8.23 -3.33 5.82
C VAL A 286 -7.23 -2.22 5.46
N LEU A 287 -7.37 -1.04 6.04
CA LEU A 287 -6.44 0.08 5.80
C LEU A 287 -5.05 -0.20 6.38
N HIS A 288 -4.98 -0.87 7.51
CA HIS A 288 -3.74 -1.36 8.11
C HIS A 288 -3.05 -2.35 7.18
N GLU A 289 -3.76 -3.40 6.76
CA GLU A 289 -3.23 -4.41 5.84
C GLU A 289 -2.77 -3.77 4.53
N LEU A 290 -3.59 -2.92 3.92
CA LEU A 290 -3.27 -2.21 2.68
C LEU A 290 -1.96 -1.42 2.78
N LEU A 291 -1.80 -0.63 3.85
CA LEU A 291 -0.57 0.13 4.06
C LEU A 291 0.61 -0.78 4.39
N SER A 292 0.39 -1.95 5.01
CA SER A 292 1.45 -2.92 5.26
C SER A 292 2.05 -3.49 3.97
N LEU A 293 1.24 -3.60 2.91
CA LEU A 293 1.67 -4.07 1.59
C LEU A 293 2.53 -3.04 0.85
N PHE A 294 2.41 -1.75 1.17
CA PHE A 294 3.08 -0.68 0.43
C PHE A 294 4.55 -0.51 0.81
N VAL A 295 5.38 -0.13 -0.17
CA VAL A 295 6.84 0.00 -0.03
C VAL A 295 7.24 0.91 1.14
N ASP A 296 6.56 2.06 1.26
CA ASP A 296 6.86 3.09 2.27
C ASP A 296 5.86 3.07 3.42
N ASN A 297 5.09 1.98 3.57
CA ASN A 297 4.00 1.84 4.54
C ASN A 297 3.07 3.05 4.65
N SER A 298 2.87 3.72 3.51
CA SER A 298 2.16 4.98 3.41
C SER A 298 1.57 5.16 2.01
N ALA A 299 0.53 5.98 1.93
CA ALA A 299 -0.07 6.36 0.66
C ALA A 299 -0.75 7.71 0.73
N GLU A 300 -0.92 8.34 -0.43
CA GLU A 300 -1.72 9.55 -0.54
C GLU A 300 -3.20 9.22 -0.25
N ARG A 301 -3.87 10.05 0.54
CA ARG A 301 -5.29 9.87 0.88
C ARG A 301 -6.19 9.80 -0.36
N ARG A 302 -5.85 10.54 -1.43
CA ARG A 302 -6.58 10.48 -2.71
C ARG A 302 -6.48 9.13 -3.42
N ARG A 303 -5.39 8.40 -3.22
CA ARG A 303 -5.17 7.07 -3.82
C ARG A 303 -5.94 5.99 -3.06
N LEU A 304 -5.98 6.09 -1.74
CA LEU A 304 -6.83 5.25 -0.90
C LEU A 304 -8.32 5.45 -1.24
N LEU A 305 -8.73 6.68 -1.58
CA LEU A 305 -10.10 6.97 -2.02
C LEU A 305 -10.47 6.21 -3.31
N CYS A 306 -9.54 6.02 -4.25
CA CYS A 306 -9.79 5.23 -5.46
C CYS A 306 -10.11 3.76 -5.16
N LEU A 307 -9.55 3.20 -4.08
CA LEU A 307 -9.80 1.82 -3.67
C LEU A 307 -11.09 1.63 -2.84
N ARG A 308 -11.72 2.74 -2.41
CA ARG A 308 -12.84 2.71 -1.44
C ARG A 308 -13.94 1.72 -1.83
N LYS A 309 -14.44 1.80 -3.06
CA LYS A 309 -15.55 0.93 -3.52
C LYS A 309 -15.11 -0.53 -3.58
N HIS A 310 -13.90 -0.77 -4.09
CA HIS A 310 -13.37 -2.12 -4.31
C HIS A 310 -13.09 -2.86 -2.99
N LEU A 311 -12.64 -2.15 -1.96
CA LEU A 311 -12.34 -2.71 -0.64
C LEU A 311 -13.57 -2.73 0.31
N GLY A 312 -14.76 -2.39 -0.19
CA GLY A 312 -15.99 -2.36 0.61
C GLY A 312 -15.98 -1.30 1.72
N LEU A 313 -15.22 -0.20 1.54
CA LEU A 313 -15.10 0.85 2.54
C LEU A 313 -16.26 1.86 2.46
N SER A 314 -16.71 2.33 3.62
CA SER A 314 -17.79 3.31 3.73
C SER A 314 -17.41 4.67 3.12
N GLN A 315 -18.41 5.50 2.78
CA GLN A 315 -18.17 6.83 2.22
C GLN A 315 -17.33 7.72 3.16
N LYS A 316 -17.45 7.51 4.47
CA LYS A 316 -16.73 8.25 5.52
C LYS A 316 -15.50 7.48 6.04
N PHE A 317 -14.95 6.51 5.30
CA PHE A 317 -13.79 5.71 5.75
C PHE A 317 -12.59 6.55 6.20
N HIS A 318 -12.42 7.75 5.64
CA HIS A 318 -11.35 8.67 6.03
C HIS A 318 -11.40 9.08 7.51
N LYS A 319 -12.57 9.03 8.16
CA LYS A 319 -12.71 9.28 9.60
C LYS A 319 -11.92 8.27 10.44
N VAL A 320 -11.66 7.07 9.91
CA VAL A 320 -10.82 6.06 10.58
C VAL A 320 -9.43 6.65 10.89
N PHE A 321 -8.85 7.44 9.98
CA PHE A 321 -7.53 8.03 10.23
C PHE A 321 -7.55 9.10 11.34
N GLU A 322 -8.69 9.77 11.53
CA GLU A 322 -8.88 10.80 12.56
C GLU A 322 -9.22 10.18 13.93
N ARG A 323 -9.97 9.07 13.93
CA ARG A 323 -10.37 8.31 15.12
C ARG A 323 -9.26 7.40 15.66
N HIS A 324 -8.35 6.94 14.81
CA HIS A 324 -7.27 6.01 15.15
C HIS A 324 -5.85 6.60 14.97
N PRO A 325 -5.51 7.75 15.58
CA PRO A 325 -4.21 8.41 15.43
C PRO A 325 -3.06 7.66 16.13
N HIS A 326 -3.34 6.57 16.84
CA HIS A 326 -2.34 5.68 17.43
C HIS A 326 -1.91 4.57 16.47
N VAL A 327 -2.70 4.31 15.43
CA VAL A 327 -2.39 3.35 14.37
C VAL A 327 -1.90 4.08 13.11
N PHE A 328 -2.58 5.15 12.74
CA PHE A 328 -2.29 5.94 11.55
C PHE A 328 -1.75 7.32 11.90
N TYR A 329 -0.88 7.85 11.05
CA TYR A 329 -0.42 9.23 11.10
C TYR A 329 -0.78 9.96 9.80
N LEU A 330 -1.43 11.11 9.94
CA LEU A 330 -1.72 12.01 8.82
C LEU A 330 -0.56 12.98 8.61
N LEU A 331 0.15 12.82 7.49
CA LEU A 331 1.27 13.64 7.09
C LEU A 331 0.83 14.62 5.98
N LEU A 332 0.83 15.91 6.26
CA LEU A 332 0.53 16.95 5.26
C LEU A 332 1.82 17.50 4.66
N LYS A 333 2.05 17.25 3.36
CA LYS A 333 3.21 17.74 2.62
C LYS A 333 2.78 18.30 1.27
N SER A 334 3.24 19.52 0.94
CA SER A 334 2.97 20.16 -0.36
C SER A 334 1.49 20.13 -0.78
N LYS A 335 0.57 20.46 0.14
CA LYS A 335 -0.90 20.39 -0.05
C LYS A 335 -1.45 18.98 -0.32
N THR A 336 -0.64 17.94 -0.16
CA THR A 336 -1.03 16.53 -0.28
C THR A 336 -1.02 15.88 1.08
N CYS A 337 -2.09 15.16 1.41
CA CYS A 337 -2.22 14.42 2.66
C CYS A 337 -1.85 12.95 2.42
N PHE A 338 -0.84 12.48 3.14
CA PHE A 338 -0.41 11.10 3.19
C PHE A 338 -0.91 10.46 4.49
N VAL A 339 -1.32 9.21 4.40
CA VAL A 339 -1.58 8.35 5.55
C VAL A 339 -0.36 7.45 5.71
N VAL A 340 0.20 7.41 6.92
CA VAL A 340 1.36 6.59 7.26
C VAL A 340 0.94 5.59 8.33
N LEU A 341 1.30 4.33 8.16
CA LEU A 341 1.13 3.30 9.18
C LEU A 341 2.24 3.44 10.23
N LYS A 342 1.86 3.73 11.48
CA LYS A 342 2.86 4.00 12.54
C LYS A 342 3.71 2.79 12.90
N GLU A 343 3.09 1.61 12.87
CA GLU A 343 3.73 0.34 13.23
C GLU A 343 5.04 0.11 12.47
N ALA A 344 5.06 0.40 11.17
CA ALA A 344 6.22 0.20 10.32
C ALA A 344 7.49 0.97 10.75
N TYR A 345 7.35 1.99 11.60
CA TYR A 345 8.44 2.86 12.00
C TYR A 345 8.79 2.79 13.49
N PHE A 346 7.83 2.41 14.34
CA PHE A 346 8.00 2.45 15.80
C PHE A 346 8.15 1.08 16.43
N ALA A 347 7.70 0.03 15.76
CA ALA A 347 7.54 -1.26 16.39
C ALA A 347 8.81 -2.13 16.37
N GLY A 348 9.86 -1.72 15.66
CA GLY A 348 11.14 -2.40 15.67
C GLY A 348 11.05 -3.85 15.17
N SER A 349 11.65 -4.78 15.93
CA SER A 349 11.62 -6.23 15.68
C SER A 349 10.31 -6.90 16.06
N ASP A 350 9.42 -6.20 16.76
CA ASP A 350 8.30 -6.82 17.48
C ASP A 350 7.05 -6.98 16.60
N THR A 351 7.23 -6.94 15.26
CA THR A 351 6.11 -7.03 14.29
C THR A 351 6.37 -8.03 13.18
N ALA A 352 5.27 -8.50 12.61
CA ALA A 352 5.22 -9.26 11.37
C ALA A 352 5.32 -8.39 10.11
N LEU A 353 5.57 -7.08 10.24
CA LEU A 353 5.76 -6.21 9.09
C LEU A 353 7.13 -6.47 8.45
N GLU A 354 7.10 -7.11 7.29
CA GLU A 354 8.28 -7.30 6.47
C GLU A 354 8.58 -6.03 5.68
N LYS A 355 9.82 -5.54 5.82
CA LYS A 355 10.30 -4.39 5.06
C LYS A 355 10.28 -4.72 3.57
N HIS A 356 9.64 -3.88 2.79
CA HIS A 356 9.58 -4.07 1.35
C HIS A 356 10.99 -3.96 0.73
N PRO A 357 11.41 -4.89 -0.15
CA PRO A 357 12.75 -4.88 -0.75
C PRO A 357 13.07 -3.56 -1.48
N MET A 358 12.12 -3.03 -2.25
CA MET A 358 12.24 -1.75 -2.95
C MET A 358 12.40 -0.50 -2.05
N LEU A 359 12.20 -0.60 -0.73
CA LEU A 359 12.37 0.54 0.17
C LEU A 359 13.84 1.00 0.24
N ALA A 360 14.78 0.06 0.19
CA ALA A 360 16.21 0.37 0.19
C ALA A 360 16.60 1.16 -1.07
N ILE A 361 16.07 0.75 -2.23
CA ILE A 361 16.27 1.42 -3.51
C ILE A 361 15.69 2.84 -3.48
N ARG A 362 14.47 3.04 -2.95
CA ARG A 362 13.88 4.38 -2.79
C ARG A 362 14.75 5.30 -1.95
N LYS A 363 15.34 4.78 -0.87
CA LYS A 363 16.28 5.56 -0.05
C LYS A 363 17.52 5.97 -0.82
N LYS A 364 18.06 5.11 -1.70
CA LYS A 364 19.20 5.45 -2.57
C LYS A 364 18.85 6.53 -3.58
N TYR A 365 17.67 6.47 -4.21
CA TYR A 365 17.20 7.56 -5.09
C TYR A 365 17.04 8.88 -4.32
N VAL A 366 16.51 8.85 -3.10
CA VAL A 366 16.45 10.05 -2.24
C VAL A 366 17.83 10.62 -1.98
N LYS A 367 18.85 9.79 -1.72
CA LYS A 367 20.24 10.27 -1.58
C LYS A 367 20.74 10.99 -2.84
N LEU A 368 20.42 10.49 -4.04
CA LEU A 368 20.75 11.20 -5.30
C LEU A 368 19.99 12.53 -5.45
N MET A 369 18.76 12.60 -4.97
CA MET A 369 18.01 13.86 -4.93
C MET A 369 18.64 14.87 -3.97
N ASP A 370 19.15 14.41 -2.83
CA ASP A 370 19.84 15.27 -1.86
C ASP A 370 21.22 15.73 -2.40
N LYS A 371 21.96 14.84 -3.07
CA LYS A 371 23.20 15.17 -3.80
C LYS A 371 22.96 16.21 -4.89
N SER A 372 21.86 16.09 -5.63
CA SER A 372 21.42 17.07 -6.61
C SER A 372 21.20 18.46 -6.00
N ASP A 373 20.56 18.54 -4.84
CA ASP A 373 20.37 19.80 -4.12
C ASP A 373 21.70 20.38 -3.62
N ALA A 374 22.69 19.55 -3.28
CA ALA A 374 24.04 20.00 -2.93
C ALA A 374 24.77 20.59 -4.16
N ILE A 375 24.73 19.92 -5.30
CA ILE A 375 25.30 20.40 -6.58
C ILE A 375 24.68 21.75 -6.99
N LEU A 376 23.36 21.90 -6.87
CA LEU A 376 22.70 23.15 -7.22
C LEU A 376 23.02 24.29 -6.23
N ARG A 377 23.27 23.97 -4.95
CA ARG A 377 23.71 24.96 -3.95
C ARG A 377 25.13 25.44 -4.22
N SER A 378 26.06 24.54 -4.54
CA SER A 378 27.45 24.88 -4.85
C SER A 378 27.57 25.74 -6.11
N ARG A 379 26.80 25.42 -7.17
CA ARG A 379 26.71 26.23 -8.40
C ARG A 379 26.24 27.67 -8.13
N ARG A 380 25.33 27.86 -7.16
CA ARG A 380 24.86 29.20 -6.77
C ARG A 380 25.87 29.95 -5.91
N SER A 381 26.63 29.25 -5.08
CA SER A 381 27.60 29.85 -4.16
C SER A 381 29.02 30.02 -4.75
N ARG A 382 29.27 29.55 -5.99
CA ARG A 382 30.59 29.53 -6.65
C ARG A 382 31.70 28.79 -5.86
N LYS A 383 31.35 27.95 -4.88
CA LYS A 383 32.31 27.11 -4.13
C LYS A 383 32.32 25.68 -4.71
N PRO A 384 33.47 25.00 -4.88
CA PRO A 384 33.52 23.60 -5.31
C PRO A 384 32.80 22.68 -4.32
N VAL A 385 32.25 21.55 -4.81
CA VAL A 385 31.73 20.47 -3.95
C VAL A 385 32.95 19.66 -3.49
N GLU A 386 33.18 19.61 -2.18
CA GLU A 386 34.15 18.67 -1.60
C GLU A 386 33.55 17.27 -1.70
N ASP A 387 34.10 16.43 -2.58
CA ASP A 387 33.88 15.00 -2.54
C ASP A 387 34.52 14.46 -1.26
N ALA A 388 33.70 13.87 -0.39
CA ALA A 388 34.19 13.13 0.76
C ALA A 388 34.99 11.93 0.23
N ALA A 389 36.31 12.10 0.19
CA ALA A 389 37.24 11.01 -0.04
C ALA A 389 37.01 9.94 1.02
N GLU A 390 36.80 8.71 0.56
CA GLU A 390 37.05 7.51 1.35
C GLU A 390 38.45 7.62 1.96
N GLY A 391 38.51 7.62 3.28
CA GLY A 391 39.74 7.61 4.06
C GLY A 391 39.78 6.36 4.91
N SER A 392 40.59 5.41 4.42
CA SER A 392 41.36 4.34 5.09
C SER A 392 40.72 3.47 6.17
#